data_AF-Q4T0N6-F1
#
_entry.id   AF-Q4T0N6-F1
#
_cell.length_a   1.000
_cell.length_b   1.000
_cell.length_c   1.000
_cell.angle_alpha   90.00
_cell.angle_beta   90.00
_cell.angle_gamma   90.00
#
_symmetry.space_group_name_H-M   'P 1'
#
loop_
_entity.id
_entity.type
_entity.pdbx_description
1 polymer ?
#
loop_
_entity_poly.entity_id
_entity_poly.type
_entity_poly.pdbx_seq_one_letter_code
_entity_poly.pdbx_strand_id
1 'polypeptide(L)'
;MCNEFSQIFQLCQFVMENSQNAPLVHATLETLLRFLNWIPLGYIFETKLISTLVYKFLNVPMFRNVTLKCLTEIAGVSVSQYEEQFVTLFTLTMCQLKQMLPLNTNIRLAYANGKDDEQNFIQNLSLFLCTFLKEHGQLIEKRLNLRETLMEALHYMLLVSEVEETEIFKICLEYWNHLAAELYRESPFSTSTSPLLSGNQHFDVPPRRQLYLSVL
;
A
#
# COMPACT_ATOMS: atom_id res chain seq x y z
N MET A 1 -15.66 4.89 -26.79
CA MET A 1 -15.48 5.03 -25.33
C MET A 1 -14.19 5.75 -24.93
N CYS A 2 -13.04 5.57 -25.58
CA CYS A 2 -11.79 6.27 -25.18
C CYS A 2 -11.77 7.80 -25.35
N ASN A 3 -12.42 8.38 -26.37
CA ASN A 3 -12.29 9.82 -26.64
C ASN A 3 -13.01 10.71 -25.60
N GLU A 4 -14.20 10.31 -25.16
CA GLU A 4 -14.98 11.10 -24.18
C GLU A 4 -14.38 11.00 -22.78
N PHE A 5 -13.83 9.83 -22.42
CA PHE A 5 -13.17 9.67 -21.13
C PHE A 5 -11.93 10.57 -21.00
N SER A 6 -11.17 10.75 -22.09
CA SER A 6 -10.01 11.66 -22.10
C SER A 6 -10.39 13.07 -21.64
N GLN A 7 -11.55 13.59 -22.07
CA GLN A 7 -12.03 14.91 -21.66
C GLN A 7 -12.40 14.97 -20.17
N ILE A 8 -13.03 13.90 -19.65
CA ILE A 8 -13.35 13.78 -18.22
C ILE A 8 -12.07 13.77 -17.38
N PHE A 9 -11.07 12.99 -17.79
CA PHE A 9 -9.80 12.92 -17.08
C PHE A 9 -9.03 14.25 -17.12
N GLN A 10 -9.00 14.92 -18.28
CA GLN A 10 -8.40 16.25 -18.42
C GLN A 10 -9.09 17.27 -17.50
N LEU A 11 -10.43 17.22 -17.39
CA LEU A 11 -11.17 18.07 -16.46
C LEU A 11 -10.79 17.76 -15.00
N CYS A 12 -10.69 16.47 -14.63
CA CYS A 12 -10.29 16.08 -13.28
C CYS A 12 -8.87 16.59 -12.96
N GLN A 13 -7.92 16.40 -13.88
CA GLN A 13 -6.55 16.92 -13.73
C GLN A 13 -6.55 18.45 -13.60
N PHE A 14 -7.26 19.16 -14.46
CA PHE A 14 -7.35 20.61 -14.41
C PHE A 14 -7.86 21.10 -13.04
N VAL A 15 -8.93 20.49 -12.52
CA VAL A 15 -9.49 20.84 -11.20
C VAL A 15 -8.49 20.54 -10.08
N MET A 16 -7.86 19.35 -10.08
CA MET A 16 -6.86 18.98 -9.07
C MET A 16 -5.62 19.89 -9.09
N GLU A 17 -5.24 20.38 -10.27
CA GLU A 17 -4.07 21.25 -10.41
C GLU A 17 -4.36 22.70 -10.03
N ASN A 18 -5.54 23.23 -10.36
CA ASN A 18 -5.79 24.68 -10.37
C ASN A 18 -6.87 25.15 -9.40
N SER A 19 -7.80 24.29 -8.98
CA SER A 19 -8.92 24.73 -8.13
C SER A 19 -8.49 24.92 -6.68
N GLN A 20 -8.96 26.01 -6.07
CA GLN A 20 -8.88 26.25 -4.63
C GLN A 20 -10.22 26.02 -3.92
N ASN A 21 -11.27 25.64 -4.65
CA ASN A 21 -12.58 25.33 -4.09
C ASN A 21 -12.56 23.91 -3.49
N ALA A 22 -12.43 23.82 -2.17
CA ALA A 22 -12.26 22.54 -1.47
C ALA A 22 -13.42 21.54 -1.70
N PRO A 23 -14.70 21.92 -1.62
CA PRO A 23 -15.80 21.02 -1.98
C PRO A 23 -15.71 20.46 -3.40
N LEU A 24 -15.34 21.30 -4.38
CA LEU A 24 -15.16 20.86 -5.77
C LEU A 24 -13.98 19.89 -5.92
N VAL A 25 -12.86 20.16 -5.25
CA VAL A 25 -11.69 19.26 -5.25
C VAL A 25 -12.07 17.92 -4.62
N HIS A 26 -12.76 17.92 -3.48
CA HIS A 26 -13.23 16.70 -2.83
C HIS A 26 -14.14 15.87 -3.75
N ALA A 27 -15.12 16.52 -4.38
CA ALA A 27 -16.03 15.85 -5.32
C ALA A 27 -15.28 15.28 -6.55
N THR A 28 -14.23 15.95 -6.99
CA THR A 28 -13.37 15.48 -8.09
C THR A 28 -12.54 14.26 -7.66
N LEU A 29 -12.00 14.23 -6.44
CA LEU A 29 -11.29 13.06 -5.90
C LEU A 29 -12.21 11.85 -5.72
N GLU A 30 -13.43 12.05 -5.22
CA GLU A 30 -14.45 10.98 -5.13
C GLU A 30 -14.86 10.46 -6.51
N THR A 31 -14.98 11.36 -7.49
CA THR A 31 -15.29 10.99 -8.87
C THR A 31 -14.14 10.18 -9.49
N LEU A 32 -12.89 10.64 -9.30
CA LEU A 32 -11.70 9.92 -9.71
C LEU A 32 -11.66 8.51 -9.11
N LEU A 33 -11.95 8.36 -7.82
CA LEU A 33 -11.97 7.08 -7.12
C LEU A 33 -12.87 6.05 -7.84
N ARG A 34 -14.06 6.47 -8.32
CA ARG A 34 -14.97 5.58 -9.07
C ARG A 34 -14.44 5.23 -10.45
N PHE A 35 -13.63 6.10 -11.06
CA PHE A 35 -13.09 5.88 -12.38
C PHE A 35 -11.83 5.02 -12.39
N LEU A 36 -11.03 4.99 -11.33
CA LEU A 36 -9.77 4.21 -11.30
C LEU A 36 -9.93 2.74 -11.72
N ASN A 37 -11.08 2.13 -11.47
CA ASN A 37 -11.39 0.74 -11.85
C ASN A 37 -11.67 0.50 -13.34
N TRP A 38 -11.90 1.55 -14.14
CA TRP A 38 -12.38 1.43 -15.52
C TRP A 38 -11.49 2.11 -16.55
N ILE A 39 -10.53 2.93 -16.10
CA ILE A 39 -9.80 3.82 -16.99
C ILE A 39 -8.56 3.15 -17.56
N PRO A 40 -8.16 3.51 -18.80
CA PRO A 40 -6.91 3.00 -19.34
C PRO A 40 -5.73 3.33 -18.43
N LEU A 41 -4.89 2.32 -18.18
CA LEU A 41 -3.78 2.39 -17.22
C LEU A 41 -2.77 3.51 -17.54
N GLY A 42 -2.62 3.89 -18.82
CA GLY A 42 -1.78 5.02 -19.21
C GLY A 42 -2.16 6.33 -18.52
N TYR A 43 -3.46 6.58 -18.26
CA TYR A 43 -3.88 7.77 -17.51
C TYR A 43 -3.41 7.75 -16.04
N ILE A 44 -3.24 6.56 -15.46
CA ILE A 44 -2.79 6.37 -14.08
C ILE A 44 -1.27 6.45 -14.00
N PHE A 45 -0.57 5.70 -14.85
CA PHE A 45 0.87 5.43 -14.72
C PHE A 45 1.77 6.23 -15.67
N GLU A 46 1.21 6.84 -16.73
CA GLU A 46 1.97 7.65 -17.70
C GLU A 46 1.70 9.15 -17.54
N THR A 47 1.02 9.54 -16.45
CA THR A 47 0.75 10.94 -16.10
C THR A 47 1.28 11.28 -14.70
N LYS A 48 1.09 12.54 -14.28
CA LYS A 48 1.46 13.01 -12.93
C LYS A 48 0.40 12.68 -11.86
N LEU A 49 -0.52 11.75 -12.12
CA LEU A 49 -1.64 11.48 -11.22
C LEU A 49 -1.16 11.04 -9.83
N ILE A 50 -0.29 10.02 -9.74
CA ILE A 50 0.22 9.49 -8.47
C ILE A 50 0.92 10.57 -7.65
N SER A 51 1.83 11.32 -8.26
CA SER A 51 2.56 12.38 -7.58
C SER A 51 1.64 13.52 -7.14
N THR A 52 0.62 13.87 -7.93
CA THR A 52 -0.37 14.88 -7.57
C THR A 52 -1.20 14.44 -6.37
N LEU A 53 -1.69 13.20 -6.37
CA LEU A 53 -2.44 12.62 -5.24
C LEU A 53 -1.61 12.67 -3.95
N VAL A 54 -0.38 12.14 -4.00
CA VAL A 54 0.48 12.05 -2.82
C VAL A 54 0.89 13.42 -2.29
N TYR A 55 1.38 14.32 -3.16
CA TYR A 55 1.96 15.59 -2.68
C TYR A 55 0.94 16.69 -2.40
N LYS A 56 -0.16 16.78 -3.16
CA LYS A 56 -1.13 17.87 -3.00
C LYS A 56 -2.25 17.55 -2.01
N PHE A 57 -2.60 16.27 -1.86
CA PHE A 57 -3.85 15.91 -1.17
C PHE A 57 -3.68 14.95 0.00
N LEU A 58 -2.70 14.04 -0.03
CA LEU A 58 -2.57 13.01 1.02
C LEU A 58 -2.32 13.62 2.41
N ASN A 59 -1.51 14.66 2.51
CA ASN A 59 -1.20 15.33 3.78
C ASN A 59 -2.27 16.34 4.23
N VAL A 60 -3.30 16.60 3.42
CA VAL A 60 -4.35 17.57 3.72
C VAL A 60 -5.51 16.84 4.44
N PRO A 61 -5.85 17.19 5.70
CA PRO A 61 -6.80 16.40 6.51
C PRO A 61 -8.17 16.14 5.85
N MET A 62 -8.72 17.12 5.13
CA MET A 62 -10.02 16.97 4.46
C MET A 62 -9.97 16.10 3.18
N PHE A 63 -8.79 15.82 2.63
CA PHE A 63 -8.63 15.03 1.40
C PHE A 63 -7.92 13.69 1.62
N ARG A 64 -7.24 13.51 2.77
CA ARG A 64 -6.38 12.35 3.02
C ARG A 64 -7.09 11.01 2.85
N ASN A 65 -8.34 10.89 3.29
CA ASN A 65 -9.10 9.65 3.26
C ASN A 65 -9.44 9.22 1.82
N VAL A 66 -10.05 10.12 1.04
CA VAL A 66 -10.37 9.82 -0.38
C VAL A 66 -9.09 9.62 -1.20
N THR A 67 -8.03 10.38 -0.91
CA THR A 67 -6.75 10.25 -1.59
C THR A 67 -6.13 8.88 -1.33
N LEU A 68 -6.10 8.42 -0.07
CA LEU A 68 -5.54 7.12 0.27
C LEU A 68 -6.36 5.96 -0.32
N LYS A 69 -7.68 6.11 -0.41
CA LYS A 69 -8.54 5.17 -1.16
C LYS A 69 -8.14 5.11 -2.63
N CYS A 70 -7.94 6.26 -3.29
CA CYS A 70 -7.46 6.29 -4.68
C CYS A 70 -6.11 5.58 -4.83
N LEU A 71 -5.15 5.85 -3.93
CA LEU A 71 -3.85 5.18 -3.95
C LEU A 71 -3.97 3.66 -3.70
N THR A 72 -4.96 3.23 -2.92
CA THR A 72 -5.27 1.80 -2.68
C THR A 72 -5.81 1.12 -3.93
N GLU A 73 -6.74 1.75 -4.65
CA GLU A 73 -7.24 1.20 -5.92
C GLU A 73 -6.09 1.09 -6.95
N ILE A 74 -5.22 2.10 -7.02
CA ILE A 74 -4.03 2.05 -7.89
C ILE A 74 -3.10 0.90 -7.47
N ALA A 75 -2.85 0.75 -6.17
CA ALA A 75 -2.00 -0.30 -5.61
C ALA A 75 -2.54 -1.73 -5.83
N GLY A 76 -3.82 -1.89 -6.11
CA GLY A 76 -4.44 -3.19 -6.41
C GLY A 76 -4.29 -3.63 -7.87
N VAL A 77 -3.70 -2.81 -8.74
CA VAL A 77 -3.57 -3.14 -10.17
C VAL A 77 -2.42 -4.12 -10.39
N SER A 78 -2.75 -5.36 -10.74
CA SER A 78 -1.79 -6.44 -11.04
C SER A 78 -1.28 -6.38 -12.49
N VAL A 79 -0.27 -5.56 -12.78
CA VAL A 79 0.39 -5.51 -14.11
C VAL A 79 1.90 -5.32 -14.00
N SER A 80 2.68 -5.94 -14.89
CA SER A 80 4.16 -5.89 -14.86
C SER A 80 4.75 -4.71 -15.64
N GLN A 81 3.99 -4.06 -16.52
CA GLN A 81 4.48 -2.98 -17.38
C GLN A 81 4.84 -1.70 -16.60
N TYR A 82 4.33 -1.54 -15.38
CA TYR A 82 4.43 -0.31 -14.59
C TYR A 82 5.13 -0.51 -13.23
N GLU A 83 6.05 -1.47 -13.14
CA GLU A 83 6.80 -1.76 -11.90
C GLU A 83 7.45 -0.52 -11.27
N GLU A 84 8.11 0.34 -12.07
CA GLU A 84 8.74 1.57 -11.55
C GLU A 84 7.71 2.57 -10.98
N GLN A 85 6.51 2.60 -11.53
CA GLN A 85 5.43 3.45 -11.03
C GLN A 85 4.86 2.91 -9.72
N PHE A 86 4.77 1.59 -9.52
CA PHE A 86 4.41 1.00 -8.23
C PHE A 86 5.47 1.26 -7.16
N VAL A 87 6.75 1.16 -7.53
CA VAL A 87 7.85 1.54 -6.63
C VAL A 87 7.75 3.01 -6.24
N THR A 88 7.45 3.89 -7.19
CA THR A 88 7.23 5.32 -6.95
C THR A 88 6.04 5.55 -6.04
N LEU A 89 4.89 4.92 -6.32
CA LEU A 89 3.68 4.98 -5.51
C LEU A 89 3.98 4.65 -4.04
N PHE A 90 4.64 3.52 -3.80
CA PHE A 90 4.99 3.08 -2.45
C PHE A 90 5.95 4.03 -1.75
N THR A 91 7.04 4.39 -2.42
CA THR A 91 8.08 5.24 -1.83
C THR A 91 7.55 6.62 -1.45
N LEU A 92 6.77 7.24 -2.34
CA LEU A 92 6.20 8.56 -2.08
C LEU A 92 5.13 8.52 -0.99
N THR A 93 4.27 7.49 -1.00
CA THR A 93 3.22 7.34 0.02
C THR A 93 3.83 7.10 1.39
N MET A 94 4.81 6.20 1.53
CA MET A 94 5.53 5.95 2.78
C MET A 94 6.24 7.20 3.30
N CYS A 95 6.82 8.02 2.42
CA CYS A 95 7.43 9.29 2.80
C CYS A 95 6.42 10.28 3.43
N GLN A 96 5.22 10.40 2.87
CA GLN A 96 4.16 11.23 3.45
C GLN A 96 3.59 10.61 4.74
N LEU A 97 3.40 9.29 4.79
CA LEU A 97 2.88 8.60 5.98
C LEU A 97 3.78 8.83 7.21
N LYS A 98 5.11 8.80 7.06
CA LYS A 98 6.03 9.08 8.17
C LYS A 98 5.89 10.48 8.75
N GLN A 99 5.51 11.46 7.94
CA GLN A 99 5.26 12.82 8.40
C GLN A 99 3.90 12.94 9.10
N MET A 100 2.89 12.25 8.58
CA MET A 100 1.52 12.31 9.08
C MET A 100 1.31 11.47 10.34
N LEU A 101 2.01 10.34 10.45
CA LEU A 101 1.85 9.34 11.49
C LEU A 101 3.24 8.78 11.86
N PRO A 102 4.01 9.46 12.73
CA PRO A 102 5.34 8.98 13.13
C PRO A 102 5.31 7.54 13.67
N LEU A 103 6.34 6.74 13.38
CA LEU A 103 6.40 5.31 13.75
C LEU A 103 6.44 5.03 15.27
N ASN A 104 6.65 6.05 16.10
CA ASN A 104 6.56 5.95 17.55
C ASN A 104 5.15 6.26 18.10
N THR A 105 4.19 6.55 17.22
CA THR A 105 2.80 6.82 17.61
C THR A 105 2.13 5.55 18.09
N ASN A 106 1.47 5.60 19.25
CA ASN A 106 0.61 4.52 19.69
C ASN A 106 -0.71 4.54 18.89
N ILE A 107 -0.76 3.79 17.79
CA ILE A 107 -1.91 3.79 16.87
C ILE A 107 -3.18 3.27 17.56
N ARG A 108 -3.10 2.26 18.44
CA ARG A 108 -4.25 1.78 19.22
C ARG A 108 -4.90 2.91 20.01
N LEU A 109 -4.12 3.69 20.76
CA LEU A 109 -4.64 4.82 21.52
C LEU A 109 -5.09 5.98 20.62
N ALA A 110 -4.39 6.25 19.52
CA ALA A 110 -4.80 7.27 18.56
C ALA A 110 -6.15 6.93 17.91
N TYR A 111 -6.40 5.65 17.63
CA TYR A 111 -7.68 5.15 17.11
C TYR A 111 -8.79 5.26 18.16
N ALA A 112 -8.54 4.76 19.38
CA ALA A 112 -9.53 4.74 20.46
C ALA A 112 -9.99 6.16 20.88
N ASN A 113 -9.10 7.14 20.80
CA ASN A 113 -9.41 8.54 21.12
C ASN A 113 -9.71 9.40 19.88
N GLY A 114 -9.55 8.83 18.69
CA GLY A 114 -9.72 9.53 17.42
C GLY A 114 -11.19 9.71 17.06
N LYS A 115 -11.45 10.69 16.19
CA LYS A 115 -12.77 10.89 15.57
C LYS A 115 -12.95 9.98 14.35
N ASP A 116 -14.17 9.92 13.83
CA ASP A 116 -14.52 9.14 12.63
C ASP A 116 -13.51 9.30 11.48
N ASP A 117 -13.06 10.52 11.17
CA ASP A 117 -12.10 10.78 10.09
C ASP A 117 -10.69 10.21 10.35
N GLU A 118 -10.29 10.10 11.61
CA GLU A 118 -9.00 9.53 12.03
C GLU A 118 -9.08 8.01 12.04
N GLN A 119 -10.18 7.46 12.57
CA GLN A 119 -10.45 6.03 12.54
C GLN A 119 -10.54 5.50 11.10
N ASN A 120 -11.28 6.20 10.24
CA ASN A 120 -11.36 5.91 8.81
C ASN A 120 -9.99 5.97 8.15
N PHE A 121 -9.13 6.91 8.54
CA PHE A 121 -7.78 7.02 7.98
C PHE A 121 -6.91 5.81 8.34
N ILE A 122 -6.96 5.35 9.60
CA ILE A 122 -6.24 4.14 10.03
C ILE A 122 -6.76 2.89 9.31
N GLN A 123 -8.07 2.78 9.10
CA GLN A 123 -8.63 1.69 8.30
C GLN A 123 -8.15 1.76 6.84
N ASN A 124 -8.21 2.93 6.19
CA ASN A 124 -7.72 3.11 4.82
C ASN A 124 -6.21 2.84 4.70
N LEU A 125 -5.42 3.15 5.74
CA LEU A 125 -4.00 2.80 5.83
C LEU A 125 -3.79 1.29 5.86
N SER A 126 -4.57 0.57 6.68
CA SER A 126 -4.50 -0.90 6.73
C SER A 126 -4.82 -1.53 5.37
N LEU A 127 -5.83 -1.01 4.67
CA LEU A 127 -6.21 -1.46 3.32
C LEU A 127 -5.10 -1.18 2.32
N PHE A 128 -4.55 0.04 2.30
CA PHE A 128 -3.46 0.40 1.39
C PHE A 128 -2.24 -0.51 1.56
N LEU A 129 -1.76 -0.67 2.80
CA LEU A 129 -0.57 -1.48 3.09
C LEU A 129 -0.81 -2.96 2.80
N CYS A 130 -1.95 -3.51 3.21
CA CYS A 130 -2.32 -4.90 2.92
C CYS A 130 -2.38 -5.14 1.41
N THR A 131 -3.10 -4.30 0.66
CA THR A 131 -3.22 -4.43 -0.80
C THR A 131 -1.86 -4.34 -1.49
N PHE A 132 -1.09 -3.28 -1.21
CA PHE A 132 0.19 -3.06 -1.87
C PHE A 132 1.19 -4.18 -1.56
N LEU A 133 1.33 -4.57 -0.29
CA LEU A 133 2.32 -5.58 0.11
C LEU A 133 1.97 -6.98 -0.41
N LYS A 134 0.67 -7.32 -0.54
CA LYS A 134 0.26 -8.58 -1.17
C LYS A 134 0.56 -8.61 -2.67
N GLU A 135 0.24 -7.53 -3.38
CA GLU A 135 0.33 -7.51 -4.84
C GLU A 135 1.76 -7.23 -5.33
N HIS A 136 2.49 -6.35 -4.62
CA HIS A 136 3.77 -5.82 -5.06
C HIS A 136 4.89 -5.97 -4.01
N GLY A 137 4.68 -6.70 -2.92
CA GLY A 137 5.69 -6.87 -1.86
C GLY A 137 7.02 -7.42 -2.40
N GLN A 138 6.98 -8.45 -3.25
CA GLN A 138 8.18 -9.03 -3.87
C GLN A 138 8.96 -8.04 -4.74
N LEU A 139 8.29 -7.06 -5.36
CA LEU A 139 8.94 -6.02 -6.15
C LEU A 139 9.81 -5.13 -5.25
N ILE A 140 9.36 -4.84 -4.04
CA ILE A 140 10.11 -4.06 -3.05
C ILE A 140 11.22 -4.89 -2.43
N GLU A 141 10.96 -6.16 -2.08
CA GLU A 141 11.97 -7.07 -1.51
C GLU A 141 13.23 -7.20 -2.37
N LYS A 142 13.07 -7.27 -3.70
CA LYS A 142 14.18 -7.39 -4.65
C LYS A 142 15.07 -6.15 -4.71
N ARG A 143 14.61 -5.01 -4.19
CA ARG A 143 15.33 -3.72 -4.23
C ARG A 143 15.95 -3.42 -2.88
N LEU A 144 17.24 -3.69 -2.74
CA LEU A 144 17.99 -3.54 -1.49
C LEU A 144 17.89 -2.12 -0.89
N ASN A 145 17.82 -1.08 -1.73
CA ASN A 145 17.67 0.31 -1.31
C ASN A 145 16.29 0.65 -0.72
N LEU A 146 15.29 -0.22 -0.87
CA LEU A 146 13.95 -0.04 -0.31
C LEU A 146 13.69 -0.93 0.90
N ARG A 147 14.69 -1.71 1.35
CA ARG A 147 14.55 -2.61 2.49
C ARG A 147 14.13 -1.88 3.75
N GLU A 148 14.71 -0.71 4.05
CA GLU A 148 14.32 0.09 5.21
C GLU A 148 12.85 0.51 5.13
N THR A 149 12.42 1.09 4.00
CA THR A 149 11.04 1.49 3.75
C THR A 149 10.05 0.31 3.86
N LEU A 150 10.45 -0.88 3.41
CA LEU A 150 9.65 -2.10 3.59
C LEU A 150 9.48 -2.43 5.07
N MET A 151 10.57 -2.39 5.87
CA MET A 151 10.49 -2.64 7.30
C MET A 151 9.62 -1.61 8.02
N GLU A 152 9.66 -0.34 7.60
CA GLU A 152 8.77 0.71 8.12
C GLU A 152 7.29 0.40 7.81
N ALA A 153 6.98 -0.07 6.60
CA ALA A 153 5.61 -0.47 6.24
C ALA A 153 5.12 -1.67 7.06
N LEU A 154 5.97 -2.67 7.26
CA LEU A 154 5.68 -3.82 8.14
C LEU A 154 5.49 -3.39 9.60
N HIS A 155 6.28 -2.42 10.06
CA HIS A 155 6.12 -1.86 11.40
C HIS A 155 4.78 -1.12 11.54
N TYR A 156 4.34 -0.34 10.54
CA TYR A 156 2.97 0.18 10.54
C TYR A 156 1.92 -0.93 10.60
N MET A 157 2.08 -2.02 9.83
CA MET A 157 1.15 -3.15 9.89
C MET A 157 1.07 -3.75 11.31
N LEU A 158 2.19 -3.88 12.02
CA LEU A 158 2.19 -4.31 13.42
C LEU A 158 1.44 -3.33 14.32
N LEU A 159 1.76 -2.04 14.25
CA LEU A 159 1.12 -1.01 15.07
C LEU A 159 -0.39 -0.91 14.82
N VAL A 160 -0.83 -1.07 13.57
CA VAL A 160 -2.25 -1.07 13.20
C VAL A 160 -2.94 -2.38 13.63
N SER A 161 -2.21 -3.50 13.71
CA SER A 161 -2.74 -4.78 14.20
C SER A 161 -3.11 -4.74 15.70
N GLU A 162 -2.55 -3.80 16.46
CA GLU A 162 -2.87 -3.58 17.88
C GLU A 162 -4.17 -2.79 18.10
N VAL A 163 -4.79 -2.27 17.04
CA VAL A 163 -6.06 -1.56 17.14
C VAL A 163 -7.17 -2.53 17.51
N GLU A 164 -7.92 -2.21 18.57
CA GLU A 164 -9.04 -3.02 19.06
C GLU A 164 -10.31 -2.80 18.23
N GLU A 165 -10.20 -2.98 16.91
CA GLU A 165 -11.30 -2.93 15.94
C GLU A 165 -11.25 -4.19 15.06
N THR A 166 -12.37 -4.92 15.00
CA THR A 166 -12.42 -6.26 14.40
C THR A 166 -12.15 -6.22 12.90
N GLU A 167 -12.69 -5.23 12.19
CA GLU A 167 -12.52 -5.17 10.73
C GLU A 167 -11.09 -4.76 10.34
N ILE A 168 -10.44 -3.88 11.11
CA ILE A 168 -9.02 -3.52 10.91
C ILE A 168 -8.14 -4.73 11.18
N PHE A 169 -8.38 -5.46 12.28
CA PHE A 169 -7.63 -6.66 12.59
C PHE A 169 -7.75 -7.74 11.51
N LYS A 170 -8.94 -7.94 10.93
CA LYS A 170 -9.14 -8.87 9.80
C LYS A 170 -8.31 -8.50 8.58
N ILE A 171 -8.25 -7.21 8.23
CA ILE A 171 -7.43 -6.72 7.11
C ILE A 171 -5.94 -7.02 7.36
N CYS A 172 -5.45 -6.74 8.57
CA CYS A 172 -4.07 -7.03 8.94
C CYS A 172 -3.78 -8.54 8.95
N LEU A 173 -4.68 -9.35 9.52
CA LEU A 173 -4.58 -10.80 9.57
C LEU A 173 -4.53 -11.41 8.16
N GLU A 174 -5.27 -10.86 7.21
CA GLU A 174 -5.23 -11.29 5.81
C GLU A 174 -3.81 -11.16 5.22
N TYR A 175 -3.14 -10.04 5.47
CA TYR A 175 -1.75 -9.85 5.07
C TYR A 175 -0.80 -10.81 5.78
N TRP A 176 -0.89 -10.91 7.11
CA TRP A 176 0.01 -11.78 7.89
C TRP A 176 -0.13 -13.24 7.50
N ASN A 177 -1.37 -13.70 7.26
CA ASN A 177 -1.63 -15.04 6.75
C ASN A 177 -1.04 -15.24 5.34
N HIS A 178 -1.18 -14.25 4.45
CA HIS A 178 -0.57 -14.29 3.12
C HIS A 178 0.96 -14.37 3.19
N LEU A 179 1.61 -13.51 3.97
CA LEU A 179 3.06 -13.48 4.15
C LEU A 179 3.58 -14.80 4.72
N ALA A 180 2.96 -15.29 5.81
CA ALA A 180 3.35 -16.55 6.44
C ALA A 180 3.19 -17.73 5.47
N ALA A 181 2.10 -17.78 4.70
CA ALA A 181 1.88 -18.81 3.68
C ALA A 181 2.94 -18.78 2.58
N GLU A 182 3.28 -17.59 2.06
CA GLU A 182 4.33 -17.44 1.04
C GLU A 182 5.71 -17.88 1.56
N LEU A 183 6.10 -17.44 2.75
CA LEU A 183 7.38 -17.84 3.36
C LEU A 183 7.43 -19.34 3.70
N TYR A 184 6.29 -19.95 4.06
CA TYR A 184 6.20 -21.39 4.28
C TYR A 184 6.29 -22.19 2.98
N ARG A 185 5.70 -21.71 1.88
CA ARG A 185 5.81 -22.40 0.57
C ARG A 185 7.26 -22.48 0.07
N GLU A 186 8.10 -21.51 0.44
CA GLU A 186 9.52 -21.54 0.09
C GLU A 186 10.34 -22.58 0.87
N SER A 187 9.85 -23.10 2.01
CA SER A 187 10.57 -24.08 2.85
C SER A 187 9.60 -24.85 3.76
N PRO A 188 9.51 -26.20 3.66
CA PRO A 188 10.63 -27.11 3.44
C PRO A 188 10.67 -27.82 2.07
N PHE A 189 9.92 -27.39 1.06
CA PHE A 189 9.81 -28.11 -0.23
C PHE A 189 10.63 -27.50 -1.36
N SER A 190 11.91 -27.17 -1.13
CA SER A 190 12.86 -27.22 -2.24
C SER A 190 13.12 -28.71 -2.50
N THR A 191 12.41 -29.30 -3.47
CA THR A 191 12.58 -30.70 -3.88
C THR A 191 13.99 -30.92 -4.42
N SER A 192 14.97 -31.15 -3.55
CA SER A 192 16.16 -31.89 -3.91
C SER A 192 15.76 -33.36 -3.97
N THR A 193 15.44 -33.82 -5.17
CA THR A 193 15.22 -35.22 -5.49
C THR A 193 16.48 -36.02 -5.20
N SER A 194 16.58 -36.61 -4.00
CA SER A 194 17.40 -37.80 -3.69
C SER A 194 17.05 -38.34 -2.29
N PRO A 195 16.25 -39.41 -2.17
CA PRO A 195 15.74 -39.86 -0.87
C PRO A 195 16.69 -40.79 -0.10
N LEU A 196 18.01 -40.81 -0.37
CA LEU A 196 18.87 -41.88 0.17
C LEU A 196 20.19 -41.49 0.85
N LEU A 197 20.59 -40.23 0.92
CA LEU A 197 21.84 -39.84 1.59
C LEU A 197 21.72 -38.45 2.23
N SER A 198 21.50 -38.37 3.53
CA SER A 198 21.72 -37.11 4.28
C SER A 198 21.84 -37.36 5.79
N GLY A 199 23.05 -37.69 6.22
CA GLY A 199 23.51 -37.28 7.55
C GLY A 199 23.75 -35.77 7.54
N ASN A 200 23.36 -35.09 8.62
CA ASN A 200 23.54 -33.65 8.88
C ASN A 200 23.05 -32.69 7.78
N GLN A 201 21.73 -32.53 7.65
CA GLN A 201 21.17 -31.31 7.05
C GLN A 201 21.02 -30.23 8.12
N HIS A 202 21.92 -29.24 8.11
CA HIS A 202 21.61 -27.94 8.73
C HIS A 202 20.40 -27.38 7.98
N PHE A 203 19.26 -27.24 8.66
CA PHE A 203 18.12 -26.50 8.15
C PHE A 203 18.46 -25.01 8.18
N ASP A 204 19.25 -24.55 7.21
CA ASP A 204 19.52 -23.12 7.06
C ASP A 204 18.20 -22.40 6.69
N VAL A 205 17.84 -21.40 7.50
CA VAL A 205 16.64 -20.58 7.28
C VAL A 205 16.79 -19.87 5.93
N PRO A 206 15.80 -19.98 5.01
CA PRO A 206 15.89 -19.35 3.69
C PRO A 206 16.20 -17.84 3.76
N PRO A 207 17.00 -17.28 2.84
CA PRO A 207 17.40 -15.87 2.88
C PRO A 207 16.22 -14.89 2.93
N ARG A 208 15.12 -15.18 2.22
CA ARG A 208 13.89 -14.36 2.27
C ARG A 208 13.23 -14.42 3.65
N ARG A 209 13.19 -15.57 4.31
CA ARG A 209 12.67 -15.69 5.69
C ARG A 209 13.53 -14.94 6.71
N GLN A 210 14.85 -14.86 6.49
CA GLN A 210 15.74 -14.07 7.35
C GLN A 210 15.41 -12.56 7.33
N LEU A 211 14.88 -12.03 6.22
CA LEU A 211 14.43 -10.63 6.12
C LEU A 211 13.32 -10.30 7.13
N TYR A 212 12.44 -11.27 7.42
CA TYR A 212 11.21 -11.07 8.19
C TYR A 212 11.32 -11.45 9.67
N LEU A 213 12.48 -11.94 10.13
CA LEU A 213 12.65 -12.43 11.51
C LEU A 213 12.38 -11.39 12.61
N SER A 214 12.49 -10.11 12.32
CA SER A 214 12.22 -9.06 13.32
C SER A 214 10.74 -8.67 13.43
N VAL A 215 9.90 -9.19 12.54
CA VAL A 215 8.48 -8.83 12.40
C VAL A 215 7.56 -10.04 12.65
N LEU A 216 8.05 -11.26 12.38
CA LEU A 216 7.43 -12.54 12.72
C LEU A 216 7.71 -12.94 14.18
#